data_AF-A0A2M7ZSF9-F1
#
_entry.id   AF-A0A2M7ZSF9-F1
#
_cell.length_a   1.000
_cell.length_b   1.000
_cell.length_c   1.000
_cell.angle_alpha   90.00
_cell.angle_beta   90.00
_cell.angle_gamma   90.00
#
_symmetry.space_group_name_H-M   'P 1'
#
loop_
_entity.id
_entity.type
_entity.pdbx_description
1 polymer ?
#
loop_
_entity_poly.entity_id
_entity_poly.type
_entity_poly.pdbx_seq_one_letter_code
_entity_poly.pdbx_strand_id
1 'polypeptide(L)'
;MHACKNTCAMLNEALRKEAAMVRFYEGVNDDCNLPEVRGFISDLIEEKRKVILRIIQKLNELHANSTSIDGIISSFDDTTGW
;
A
#
# COMPACT_ATOMS: atom_id res chain seq x y z
N MET A 1 -12.58 -18.37 11.05
CA MET A 1 -12.61 -17.27 10.05
C MET A 1 -12.00 -16.03 10.70
N HIS A 2 -10.66 -15.87 10.64
CA HIS A 2 -10.00 -14.63 11.09
C HIS A 2 -10.24 -13.58 10.01
N ALA A 3 -11.40 -12.93 10.08
CA ALA A 3 -11.64 -11.71 9.33
C ALA A 3 -10.52 -10.74 9.68
N CYS A 4 -9.90 -10.21 8.63
CA CYS A 4 -8.73 -9.37 8.65
C CYS A 4 -9.00 -8.05 9.40
N LYS A 5 -9.11 -8.09 10.74
CA LYS A 5 -9.45 -6.96 11.61
C LYS A 5 -8.41 -5.84 11.63
N ASN A 6 -7.38 -5.92 10.78
CA ASN A 6 -6.37 -4.89 10.62
C ASN A 6 -5.79 -4.84 9.18
N THR A 7 -6.62 -5.08 8.15
CA THR A 7 -6.15 -5.14 6.75
C THR A 7 -5.40 -3.87 6.33
N CYS A 8 -5.92 -2.70 6.69
CA CYS A 8 -5.28 -1.43 6.36
C CYS A 8 -3.93 -1.27 7.08
N ALA A 9 -3.82 -1.67 8.36
CA ALA A 9 -2.57 -1.63 9.09
C ALA A 9 -1.52 -2.58 8.49
N MET A 10 -1.93 -3.78 8.08
CA MET A 10 -1.04 -4.75 7.41
C MET A 10 -0.57 -4.25 6.04
N LEU A 11 -1.46 -3.66 5.25
CA LEU A 11 -1.11 -3.08 3.95
C LEU A 11 -0.23 -1.83 4.11
N ASN A 12 -0.44 -1.00 5.14
CA ASN A 12 0.44 0.12 5.45
C ASN A 12 1.84 -0.34 5.87
N GLU A 13 1.96 -1.41 6.66
CA GLU A 13 3.28 -1.97 6.99
C GLU A 13 3.94 -2.60 5.75
N ALA A 14 3.19 -3.26 4.88
CA ALA A 14 3.70 -3.75 3.60
C ALA A 14 4.22 -2.59 2.72
N LEU A 15 3.45 -1.51 2.60
CA LEU A 15 3.86 -0.29 1.90
C LEU A 15 5.17 0.28 2.47
N ARG A 16 5.28 0.37 3.79
CA ARG A 16 6.49 0.87 4.47
C ARG A 16 7.71 0.01 4.15
N LYS A 17 7.56 -1.33 4.17
CA LYS A 17 8.64 -2.27 3.85
C LYS A 17 9.06 -2.20 2.39
N GLU A 18 8.12 -2.14 1.46
CA GLU A 18 8.44 -2.02 0.03
C GLU A 18 9.15 -0.69 -0.28
N ALA A 19 8.69 0.41 0.32
CA ALA A 19 9.37 1.71 0.18
C ALA A 19 10.79 1.71 0.79
N ALA A 20 11.00 0.98 1.90
CA ALA A 20 12.34 0.81 2.47
C ALA A 20 13.24 -0.03 1.56
N MET A 21 12.69 -1.06 0.90
CA MET A 21 13.44 -1.88 -0.06
C MET A 21 13.87 -1.09 -1.30
N VAL A 22 13.00 -0.22 -1.83
CA VAL A 22 13.36 0.70 -2.92
C VAL A 22 14.55 1.56 -2.54
N ARG A 23 14.51 2.22 -1.38
CA ARG A 23 15.64 3.05 -0.90
C ARG A 23 16.93 2.25 -0.72
N PHE A 24 16.81 1.01 -0.24
CA PHE A 24 17.96 0.12 -0.12
C PHE A 24 18.57 -0.21 -1.50
N TYR A 25 17.75 -0.57 -2.48
CA TYR A 25 18.24 -0.84 -3.84
C TYR A 25 18.76 0.40 -4.54
N GLU A 26 18.18 1.57 -4.32
CA GLU A 26 18.70 2.85 -4.82
C GLU A 26 20.13 3.09 -4.29
N GLY A 27 20.37 2.89 -2.99
CA GLY A 27 21.73 2.98 -2.44
C GLY A 27 22.71 1.97 -3.03
N VAL A 28 22.28 0.71 -3.24
CA VAL A 28 23.11 -0.31 -3.91
C VAL A 28 23.42 0.08 -5.36
N ASN A 29 22.45 0.67 -6.07
CA ASN A 29 22.62 1.10 -7.46
C ASN A 29 23.59 2.28 -7.59
N ASP A 30 23.59 3.18 -6.61
CA ASP A 30 24.48 4.35 -6.54
C ASP A 30 25.93 3.94 -6.26
N ASP A 31 26.14 2.90 -5.43
CA ASP A 31 27.47 2.39 -5.07
C ASP A 31 28.05 1.40 -6.11
N CYS A 32 27.22 0.89 -7.03
CA CYS A 32 27.63 -0.15 -7.98
C CYS A 32 28.24 0.43 -9.27
N ASN A 33 29.49 0.06 -9.57
CA ASN A 33 30.16 0.47 -10.81
C ASN A 33 30.03 -0.54 -11.97
N LEU A 34 29.41 -1.70 -11.74
CA LEU A 34 29.27 -2.74 -12.77
C LEU A 34 27.95 -2.54 -13.54
N PRO A 35 27.98 -2.23 -14.85
CA PRO A 35 26.77 -1.83 -15.60
C PRO A 35 25.67 -2.90 -15.63
N GLU A 36 26.04 -4.17 -15.74
CA GLU A 36 25.10 -5.30 -15.73
C GLU A 36 24.32 -5.37 -14.41
N VAL A 37 25.03 -5.22 -13.28
CA VAL A 37 24.41 -5.23 -11.96
C VAL A 37 23.55 -3.99 -11.75
N ARG A 38 23.99 -2.79 -12.20
CA ARG A 38 23.15 -1.59 -12.16
C ARG A 38 21.85 -1.76 -12.95
N GLY A 39 21.91 -2.36 -14.14
CA GLY A 39 20.73 -2.67 -14.94
C GLY A 39 19.77 -3.58 -14.17
N PHE A 40 20.29 -4.69 -13.65
CA PHE A 40 19.52 -5.62 -12.83
C PHE A 40 18.88 -4.96 -11.60
N ILE A 41 19.62 -4.16 -10.84
CA ILE A 41 19.11 -3.46 -9.65
C ILE A 41 18.06 -2.40 -10.05
N SER A 42 18.27 -1.70 -11.17
CA SER A 42 17.29 -0.74 -11.70
C SER A 42 15.96 -1.41 -12.05
N ASP A 43 16.01 -2.60 -12.67
CA ASP A 43 14.80 -3.38 -12.96
C ASP A 43 14.08 -3.80 -11.67
N LEU A 44 14.82 -4.21 -10.63
CA LEU A 44 14.23 -4.52 -9.32
C LEU A 44 13.56 -3.31 -8.67
N ILE A 45 14.16 -2.12 -8.77
CA ILE A 45 13.57 -0.87 -8.27
C ILE A 45 12.23 -0.60 -8.97
N GLU A 46 12.18 -0.73 -10.29
CA GLU A 46 10.96 -0.49 -11.06
C GLU A 46 9.85 -1.50 -10.74
N GLU A 47 10.18 -2.79 -10.60
CA GLU A 47 9.21 -3.80 -10.16
C GLU A 47 8.67 -3.51 -8.75
N LYS A 48 9.53 -3.05 -7.83
CA LYS A 48 9.12 -2.67 -6.48
C LYS A 48 8.21 -1.44 -6.46
N ARG A 49 8.47 -0.45 -7.31
CA ARG A 49 7.59 0.73 -7.49
C ARG A 49 6.20 0.32 -7.98
N LYS A 50 6.09 -0.65 -8.89
CA LYS A 50 4.79 -1.20 -9.33
C LYS A 50 4.04 -1.87 -8.18
N VAL A 51 4.73 -2.61 -7.32
CA VAL A 51 4.12 -3.23 -6.12
C VAL A 51 3.59 -2.16 -5.17
N ILE A 52 4.37 -1.10 -4.91
CA ILE A 52 3.96 0.04 -4.08
C ILE A 52 2.66 0.66 -4.61
N LEU A 53 2.58 0.93 -5.91
CA LEU A 53 1.38 1.51 -6.53
C LEU A 53 0.15 0.60 -6.35
N ARG A 54 0.31 -0.72 -6.49
CA ARG A 54 -0.78 -1.69 -6.27
C ARG A 54 -1.25 -1.71 -4.82
N ILE A 55 -0.34 -1.59 -3.86
CA ILE A 55 -0.70 -1.51 -2.43
C ILE A 55 -1.47 -0.23 -2.15
N ILE A 56 -1.02 0.91 -2.68
CA ILE A 56 -1.71 2.21 -2.54
C ILE A 56 -3.11 2.15 -3.13
N GLN A 57 -3.26 1.61 -4.34
CA GLN A 57 -4.57 1.42 -4.98
C GLN A 57 -5.49 0.59 -4.08
N LYS A 58 -4.99 -0.50 -3.51
CA LYS A 58 -5.80 -1.34 -2.63
C LYS A 58 -6.20 -0.64 -1.33
N LEU A 59 -5.29 0.13 -0.73
CA LEU A 59 -5.59 0.96 0.44
C LEU A 59 -6.69 1.98 0.13
N ASN A 60 -6.63 2.63 -1.04
CA ASN A 60 -7.64 3.60 -1.47
C ASN A 60 -9.02 2.94 -1.67
N GLU A 61 -9.08 1.75 -2.27
CA GLU A 61 -10.32 0.97 -2.38
C GLU A 61 -10.93 0.65 -1.01
N LEU A 62 -10.09 0.23 -0.05
CA LEU A 62 -10.55 -0.10 1.30
C LEU A 62 -11.08 1.14 2.04
N HIS A 63 -10.40 2.27 1.91
CA HIS A 63 -10.86 3.54 2.49
C HIS A 63 -12.18 4.00 1.87
N ALA A 64 -12.33 3.94 0.54
CA ALA A 64 -13.58 4.30 -0.13
C ALA A 64 -14.76 3.40 0.30
N ASN A 65 -14.51 2.11 0.50
CA ASN A 65 -15.51 1.17 1.01
C ASN A 65 -15.90 1.45 2.46
N SER A 66 -14.96 1.82 3.35
CA SER A 66 -15.29 2.21 4.72
C SER A 66 -16.15 3.49 4.77
N THR A 67 -15.81 4.51 3.97
CA THR A 67 -16.58 5.76 3.91
C THR A 67 -17.99 5.53 3.38
N SER A 68 -18.17 4.58 2.46
CA SER A 68 -19.48 4.22 1.90
C SER A 68 -20.38 3.49 2.91
N ILE A 69 -19.80 2.71 3.82
CA ILE A 69 -20.53 1.97 4.86
C ILE A 69 -20.97 2.90 5.99
N ASP A 70 -20.12 3.84 6.42
CA ASP A 70 -20.46 4.81 7.47
C ASP A 70 -21.60 5.76 7.04
N GLY A 71 -21.69 6.09 5.75
CA GLY A 71 -22.79 6.88 5.19
C GLY A 71 -24.16 6.18 5.26
N ILE A 72 -24.21 4.86 5.09
CA ILE A 72 -25.45 4.07 5.17
C ILE A 72 -25.92 3.96 6.63
N ILE A 73 -25.01 3.77 7.59
CA ILE A 73 -25.38 3.65 9.01
C ILE A 73 -25.91 4.99 9.55
N SER A 74 -25.36 6.12 9.09
CA SER A 74 -25.86 7.45 9.48
C SER A 74 -27.27 7.78 8.98
N SER A 75 -27.77 7.08 7.96
CA SER A 75 -29.10 7.31 7.37
C SER A 75 -30.20 6.40 7.95
N PHE A 76 -29.88 5.51 8.90
CA PHE A 76 -30.86 4.69 9.62
C PHE A 76 -31.15 5.16 11.06
N ASP A 77 -30.44 6.18 11.55
CA ASP A 77 -30.60 6.70 12.94
C ASP A 77 -31.51 7.94 13.02
N ASP A 78 -32.45 8.09 12.08
CA ASP A 78 -33.35 9.26 12.00
C ASP A 78 -34.83 8.88 11.87
N THR A 79 -35.27 7.79 12.54
CA THR A 79 -36.70 7.42 12.62
C THR A 79 -37.22 7.02 14.00
N THR A 80 -36.50 7.29 15.10
CA THR A 80 -37.10 7.18 16.46
C THR A 80 -36.70 8.34 17.35
N GLY A 81 -37.45 9.44 17.26
CA GLY A 81 -37.32 10.57 18.17
C GLY A 81 -38.42 11.58 17.97
N TRP A 82 -39.51 11.41 18.75
CA TRP A 82 -40.74 12.20 18.88
C TRP A 82 -41.95 11.76 18.04
#